data_AF-A0A7C6QXF8-F1
#
_entry.id   AF-A0A7C6QXF8-F1
#
_cell.length_a   1.000
_cell.length_b   1.000
_cell.length_c   1.000
_cell.angle_alpha   90.00
_cell.angle_beta   90.00
_cell.angle_gamma   90.00
#
_symmetry.space_group_name_H-M   'P 1'
#
loop_
_entity.id
_entity.type
_entity.pdbx_description
1 polymer ?
#
loop_
_entity_poly.entity_id
_entity_poly.type
_entity_poly.pdbx_seq_one_letter_code
_entity_poly.pdbx_strand_id
1 'polypeptide(L)'
;MVRFLTVLLSTAVLWPFTLMLVGYDIWKNRRITFLLVILESILWTFTFYLPQALRAVLNELILFAGFKWGLGFRTARSFAALIVFHIVVTLPADLIAWIVFLYAFHISPAEFYTSHTLQLLYPWTFVPVYLLLIYIGYRRGWCIFREVSYFKLKAGLLAIPFVQLLLLYIVIAEDMGNPHFRMDATSPVTIAYLLVALAVAVSLYSLWRTFQYAGREAFIQAQEKAALEMEDRVNAIRAQRHDFINHIQILLALLQENRIPEMREYVKSILREVESTE
;
A
#
# COMPACT_ATOMS: atom_id res chain seq x y z
N MET A 1 17.48 2.19 -28.72
CA MET A 1 16.27 1.36 -28.94
C MET A 1 16.25 0.11 -28.07
N VAL A 2 17.27 -0.77 -28.12
CA VAL A 2 17.31 -2.01 -27.31
C VAL A 2 17.08 -1.76 -25.82
N ARG A 3 17.83 -0.83 -25.21
CA ARG A 3 17.67 -0.47 -23.78
C ARG A 3 16.25 -0.01 -23.43
N PHE A 4 15.64 0.82 -24.27
CA PHE A 4 14.26 1.25 -24.07
C PHE A 4 13.29 0.07 -24.06
N LEU A 5 13.45 -0.88 -24.99
CA LEU A 5 12.62 -2.09 -25.03
C LEU A 5 12.82 -2.98 -23.78
N THR A 6 14.07 -3.16 -23.34
CA THR A 6 14.39 -3.87 -22.10
C THR A 6 13.67 -3.24 -20.90
N VAL A 7 13.81 -1.92 -20.73
CA VAL A 7 13.19 -1.19 -19.61
C VAL A 7 11.67 -1.23 -19.70
N LEU A 8 11.12 -1.04 -20.90
CA LEU A 8 9.69 -1.08 -21.13
C LEU A 8 9.09 -2.43 -20.76
N LEU A 9 9.76 -3.52 -21.15
CA LEU A 9 9.30 -4.87 -20.84
C LEU A 9 9.32 -5.14 -19.33
N SER A 10 10.39 -4.72 -18.62
CA SER A 10 10.48 -4.84 -17.17
C SER A 10 9.39 -4.00 -16.49
N THR A 11 9.35 -2.69 -16.74
CA THR A 11 8.41 -1.76 -16.09
C THR A 11 6.95 -2.14 -16.37
N ALA A 12 6.62 -2.60 -17.58
CA ALA A 12 5.27 -3.04 -17.93
C ALA A 12 4.76 -4.24 -17.11
N VAL A 13 5.65 -4.98 -16.45
CA VAL A 13 5.28 -6.10 -15.57
C VAL A 13 5.42 -5.71 -14.10
N LEU A 14 6.52 -5.05 -13.74
CA LEU A 14 6.81 -4.66 -12.36
C LEU A 14 5.78 -3.65 -11.83
N TRP A 15 5.38 -2.65 -12.63
CA TRP A 15 4.38 -1.66 -12.22
C TRP A 15 3.01 -2.28 -11.89
N PRO A 16 2.38 -3.03 -12.80
CA PRO A 16 1.10 -3.67 -12.49
C PRO A 16 1.16 -4.57 -11.26
N PHE A 17 2.27 -5.29 -11.06
CA PHE A 17 2.42 -6.13 -9.87
C PHE A 17 2.47 -5.29 -8.59
N THR A 18 3.27 -4.22 -8.55
CA THR A 18 3.30 -3.30 -7.41
C THR A 18 1.94 -2.67 -7.13
N LEU A 19 1.27 -2.19 -8.17
CA LEU A 19 -0.05 -1.57 -8.04
C LEU A 19 -1.10 -2.55 -7.52
N MET A 20 -1.08 -3.80 -7.99
CA MET A 20 -1.93 -4.87 -7.48
C MET A 20 -1.69 -5.10 -5.98
N LEU A 21 -0.42 -5.23 -5.56
CA LEU A 21 -0.06 -5.47 -4.16
C LEU A 21 -0.45 -4.29 -3.23
N VAL A 22 -0.49 -3.07 -3.76
CA VAL A 22 -0.94 -1.86 -3.04
C VAL A 22 -2.47 -1.66 -3.15
N GLY A 23 -3.19 -2.61 -3.75
CA GLY A 23 -4.65 -2.57 -3.87
C GLY A 23 -5.14 -1.42 -4.75
N TYR A 24 -4.36 -1.05 -5.77
CA TYR A 24 -4.78 -0.07 -6.76
C TYR A 24 -5.58 -0.75 -7.87
N ASP A 25 -6.71 -0.16 -8.23
CA ASP A 25 -7.52 -0.61 -9.35
C ASP A 25 -6.91 -0.13 -10.68
N ILE A 26 -6.08 -1.00 -11.26
CA ILE A 26 -5.39 -0.77 -12.53
C ILE A 26 -6.39 -0.64 -13.68
N TRP A 27 -7.50 -1.39 -13.65
CA TRP A 27 -8.46 -1.42 -14.76
C TRP A 27 -9.18 -0.09 -14.89
N LYS A 28 -9.56 0.52 -13.76
CA LYS A 28 -10.18 1.85 -13.74
C LYS A 28 -9.27 2.93 -14.32
N ASN A 29 -7.96 2.81 -14.16
CA ASN A 29 -6.99 3.85 -14.54
C ASN A 29 -5.96 3.40 -15.60
N ARG A 30 -6.29 2.36 -16.39
CA ARG A 30 -5.36 1.68 -17.31
C ARG A 30 -4.61 2.60 -18.26
N ARG A 31 -5.25 3.68 -18.74
CA ARG A 31 -4.63 4.65 -19.64
C ARG A 31 -3.51 5.42 -18.96
N ILE A 32 -3.76 5.90 -17.74
CA ILE A 32 -2.77 6.64 -16.95
C ILE A 32 -1.63 5.71 -16.55
N THR A 33 -1.94 4.50 -16.07
CA THR A 33 -0.93 3.49 -15.73
C THR A 33 -0.03 3.18 -16.92
N PHE A 34 -0.61 2.94 -18.11
CA PHE A 34 0.16 2.66 -19.32
C PHE A 34 1.05 3.83 -19.74
N LEU A 35 0.53 5.06 -19.68
CA LEU A 35 1.31 6.27 -19.96
C LEU A 35 2.48 6.45 -18.99
N LEU A 36 2.27 6.16 -17.69
CA LEU A 36 3.33 6.26 -16.68
C LEU A 36 4.42 5.21 -16.91
N VAL A 37 4.07 3.98 -17.28
CA VAL A 37 5.03 2.94 -17.67
C VAL A 37 5.88 3.38 -18.86
N ILE A 38 5.26 3.94 -19.91
CA ILE A 38 5.99 4.44 -21.08
C ILE A 38 6.90 5.60 -20.68
N LEU A 39 6.36 6.58 -19.96
CA LEU A 39 7.10 7.78 -19.54
C LEU A 39 8.31 7.41 -18.68
N GLU A 40 8.10 6.54 -17.69
CA GLU A 40 9.19 6.02 -16.86
C GLU A 40 10.24 5.32 -17.72
N SER A 41 9.82 4.47 -18.66
CA SER A 41 10.76 3.76 -19.55
C SER A 41 11.62 4.70 -20.39
N ILE A 42 11.01 5.79 -20.90
CA ILE A 42 11.73 6.84 -21.61
C ILE A 42 12.74 7.50 -20.67
N LEU A 43 12.29 7.95 -19.50
CA LEU A 43 13.15 8.64 -18.54
C LEU A 43 14.32 7.76 -18.08
N TRP A 44 14.07 6.49 -17.73
CA TRP A 44 15.10 5.53 -17.34
C TRP A 44 16.15 5.33 -18.44
N THR A 45 15.72 5.36 -19.71
CA THR A 45 16.64 5.24 -20.85
C THR A 45 17.58 6.45 -20.92
N PHE A 46 17.11 7.65 -20.58
CA PHE A 46 17.95 8.86 -20.54
C PHE A 46 18.84 8.91 -19.30
N THR A 47 18.36 8.44 -18.14
CA THR A 47 19.15 8.43 -16.90
C THR A 47 20.26 7.39 -16.91
N PHE A 48 20.28 6.48 -17.89
CA PHE A 48 21.30 5.43 -18.02
C PHE A 48 22.75 5.98 -18.04
N TYR A 49 22.96 7.18 -18.61
CA TYR A 49 24.28 7.79 -18.73
C TYR A 49 24.76 8.48 -17.44
N LEU A 50 23.92 8.57 -16.42
CA LEU A 50 24.27 9.15 -15.13
C LEU A 50 25.02 8.11 -14.27
N PRO A 51 25.81 8.57 -13.28
CA PRO A 51 26.34 7.68 -12.24
C PRO A 51 25.23 6.86 -11.60
N GLN A 52 25.53 5.60 -11.27
CA GLN A 52 24.55 4.62 -10.82
C GLN A 52 23.76 5.10 -9.59
N ALA A 53 24.43 5.67 -8.58
CA ALA A 53 23.76 6.28 -7.42
C ALA A 53 22.77 7.41 -7.81
N LEU A 54 23.18 8.32 -8.70
CA LEU A 54 22.31 9.43 -9.14
C LEU A 54 21.12 8.92 -9.95
N ARG A 55 21.37 7.93 -10.81
CA ARG A 55 20.33 7.25 -11.59
C ARG A 55 19.29 6.61 -10.69
N ALA A 56 19.71 5.85 -9.68
CA ALA A 56 18.80 5.22 -8.71
C ALA A 56 17.93 6.27 -8.01
N VAL A 57 18.54 7.32 -7.45
CA VAL A 57 17.79 8.40 -6.78
C VAL A 57 16.78 9.07 -7.73
N LEU A 58 17.20 9.38 -8.95
CA LEU A 58 16.32 10.05 -9.92
C LEU A 58 15.14 9.16 -10.34
N ASN A 59 15.39 7.88 -10.58
CA ASN A 59 14.36 6.90 -10.89
C ASN A 59 13.34 6.78 -9.75
N GLU A 60 13.79 6.82 -8.51
CA GLU A 60 12.90 6.81 -7.34
C GLU A 60 12.06 8.07 -7.21
N LEU A 61 12.64 9.24 -7.50
CA LEU A 61 11.87 10.48 -7.53
C LEU A 61 10.81 10.46 -8.63
N ILE A 62 11.13 9.89 -9.79
CA ILE A 62 10.18 9.71 -10.91
C ILE A 62 9.05 8.74 -10.51
N LEU A 63 9.39 7.60 -9.89
CA LEU A 63 8.38 6.65 -9.40
C LEU A 63 7.49 7.28 -8.33
N PHE A 64 8.08 7.99 -7.36
CA PHE A 64 7.33 8.72 -6.34
C PHE A 64 6.37 9.74 -6.97
N ALA A 65 6.86 10.51 -7.94
CA ALA A 65 6.08 11.48 -8.70
C ALA A 65 4.93 10.82 -9.47
N GLY A 66 5.21 9.69 -10.13
CA GLY A 66 4.22 8.88 -10.85
C GLY A 66 3.11 8.37 -9.93
N PHE A 67 3.45 7.83 -8.75
CA PHE A 67 2.46 7.39 -7.77
C PHE A 67 1.67 8.57 -7.18
N LYS A 68 2.36 9.62 -6.76
CA LYS A 68 1.72 10.76 -6.07
C LYS A 68 0.84 11.59 -6.99
N TRP A 69 1.39 12.07 -8.10
CA TRP A 69 0.70 12.99 -9.01
C TRP A 69 0.02 12.27 -10.16
N GLY A 70 0.66 11.22 -10.72
CA GLY A 70 0.08 10.45 -11.81
C GLY A 70 -1.15 9.63 -11.37
N LEU A 71 -1.01 8.86 -10.28
CA LEU A 71 -2.10 8.00 -9.77
C LEU A 71 -2.94 8.63 -8.65
N GLY A 72 -2.59 9.84 -8.21
CA GLY A 72 -3.30 10.56 -7.15
C GLY A 72 -3.12 9.94 -5.76
N PHE A 73 -2.01 9.25 -5.49
CA PHE A 73 -1.77 8.66 -4.18
C PHE A 73 -1.50 9.74 -3.14
N ARG A 74 -2.06 9.54 -1.93
CA ARG A 74 -1.61 10.27 -0.74
C ARG A 74 -0.14 9.93 -0.46
N THR A 75 0.61 10.88 0.09
CA THR A 75 2.06 10.76 0.35
C THR A 75 2.44 9.44 1.05
N ALA A 76 1.70 9.04 2.08
CA ALA A 76 1.97 7.78 2.79
C ALA A 76 1.77 6.55 1.89
N ARG A 77 0.74 6.54 1.05
CA ARG A 77 0.49 5.46 0.09
C ARG A 77 1.56 5.41 -1.01
N SER A 78 2.08 6.56 -1.44
CA SER A 78 3.20 6.62 -2.38
C SER A 78 4.46 5.98 -1.80
N PHE A 79 4.82 6.29 -0.54
CA PHE A 79 5.96 5.64 0.11
C PHE A 79 5.74 4.13 0.32
N ALA A 80 4.53 3.71 0.73
CA ALA A 80 4.22 2.30 0.85
C ALA A 80 4.36 1.56 -0.50
N ALA A 81 3.90 2.19 -1.59
CA ALA A 81 4.07 1.63 -2.93
C ALA A 81 5.55 1.50 -3.34
N LEU A 82 6.39 2.50 -3.02
CA LEU A 82 7.82 2.43 -3.27
C LEU A 82 8.53 1.34 -2.45
N ILE A 83 8.14 1.16 -1.19
CA ILE A 83 8.67 0.10 -0.34
C ILE A 83 8.32 -1.27 -0.92
N VAL A 84 7.06 -1.47 -1.34
CA VAL A 84 6.64 -2.71 -2.03
C VAL A 84 7.42 -2.91 -3.33
N PHE A 85 7.55 -1.84 -4.13
CA PHE A 85 8.29 -1.86 -5.39
C PHE A 85 9.71 -2.40 -5.15
N HIS A 86 10.45 -1.88 -4.17
CA HIS A 86 11.81 -2.37 -3.91
C HIS A 86 11.86 -3.79 -3.38
N ILE A 87 11.12 -4.09 -2.30
CA ILE A 87 11.30 -5.34 -1.55
C ILE A 87 10.75 -6.53 -2.32
N VAL A 88 9.58 -6.36 -2.92
CA VAL A 88 8.83 -7.47 -3.51
C VAL A 88 9.10 -7.57 -5.01
N VAL A 89 9.50 -6.47 -5.64
CA VAL A 89 9.52 -6.38 -7.10
C VAL A 89 10.95 -6.20 -7.62
N THR A 90 11.63 -5.10 -7.32
CA THR A 90 12.94 -4.81 -7.91
C THR A 90 14.06 -5.70 -7.38
N LEU A 91 14.24 -5.78 -6.05
CA LEU A 91 15.34 -6.57 -5.48
C LEU A 91 15.25 -8.07 -5.84
N PRO A 92 14.08 -8.72 -5.76
CA PRO A 92 14.00 -10.13 -6.17
C PRO A 92 14.16 -10.31 -7.68
N ALA A 93 13.64 -9.41 -8.52
CA ALA A 93 13.83 -9.47 -9.96
C ALA A 93 15.31 -9.39 -10.33
N ASP A 94 16.04 -8.43 -9.76
CA ASP A 94 17.47 -8.24 -9.99
C ASP A 94 18.24 -9.47 -9.50
N LEU A 95 17.94 -9.97 -8.30
CA LEU A 95 18.59 -11.15 -7.74
C LEU A 95 18.37 -12.40 -8.62
N ILE A 96 17.13 -12.65 -9.05
CA ILE A 96 16.80 -13.76 -9.96
C ILE A 96 17.59 -13.62 -11.26
N ALA A 97 17.59 -12.44 -11.87
CA ALA A 97 18.31 -12.19 -13.11
C ALA A 97 19.81 -12.49 -12.96
N TRP A 98 20.43 -11.98 -11.89
CA TRP A 98 21.85 -12.20 -11.64
C TRP A 98 22.19 -13.65 -11.30
N ILE A 99 21.35 -14.35 -10.54
CA ILE A 99 21.54 -15.78 -10.28
C ILE A 99 21.50 -16.56 -11.60
N VAL A 100 20.51 -16.29 -12.45
CA VAL A 100 20.38 -16.95 -13.76
C VAL A 100 21.60 -16.65 -14.63
N PHE A 101 22.03 -15.39 -14.75
CA PHE A 101 23.18 -15.04 -15.59
C PHE A 101 24.49 -15.62 -15.08
N LEU A 102 24.80 -15.46 -13.78
CA LEU A 102 26.09 -15.88 -13.22
C LEU A 102 26.20 -17.40 -13.11
N TYR A 103 25.15 -18.08 -12.65
CA TYR A 103 25.24 -19.50 -12.33
C TYR A 103 24.69 -20.41 -13.44
N ALA A 104 23.63 -20.01 -14.14
CA ALA A 104 23.05 -20.87 -15.18
C ALA A 104 23.75 -20.67 -16.54
N PHE A 105 24.16 -19.44 -16.86
CA PHE A 105 24.75 -19.11 -18.15
C PHE A 105 26.24 -18.73 -18.08
N HIS A 106 26.82 -18.63 -16.88
CA HIS A 106 28.22 -18.23 -16.68
C HIS A 106 28.59 -16.89 -17.32
N ILE A 107 27.64 -15.96 -17.41
CA ILE A 107 27.83 -14.62 -17.98
C ILE A 107 28.38 -13.70 -16.90
N SER A 108 29.55 -13.10 -17.17
CA SER A 108 30.12 -12.09 -16.26
C SER A 108 29.37 -10.74 -16.34
N PRO A 109 29.39 -9.90 -15.27
CA PRO A 109 28.80 -8.56 -15.34
C PRO A 109 29.38 -7.72 -16.48
N ALA A 110 30.69 -7.84 -16.75
CA ALA A 110 31.34 -7.13 -17.85
C ALA A 110 30.79 -7.52 -19.23
N GLU A 111 30.55 -8.82 -19.48
CA GLU A 111 29.90 -9.30 -20.70
C GLU A 111 28.46 -8.82 -20.83
N PHE A 112 27.72 -8.80 -19.72
CA PHE A 112 26.36 -8.29 -19.70
C PHE A 112 26.27 -6.81 -20.13
N TYR A 113 27.15 -5.96 -19.58
CA TYR A 113 27.14 -4.52 -19.92
C TYR A 113 27.64 -4.21 -21.33
N THR A 114 28.46 -5.10 -21.93
CA THR A 114 28.97 -4.92 -23.29
C THR A 114 28.04 -5.49 -24.37
N SER A 115 27.24 -6.51 -24.07
CA SER A 115 26.35 -7.15 -25.03
C SER A 115 24.91 -6.62 -24.99
N HIS A 116 24.49 -5.97 -26.08
CA HIS A 116 23.09 -5.53 -26.26
C HIS A 116 22.10 -6.71 -26.28
N THR A 117 22.51 -7.87 -26.80
CA THR A 117 21.65 -9.06 -26.84
C THR A 117 21.37 -9.58 -25.44
N LEU A 118 22.39 -9.61 -24.57
CA LEU A 118 22.20 -10.01 -23.17
C LEU A 118 21.32 -9.03 -22.40
N GLN A 119 21.47 -7.72 -22.65
CA GLN A 119 20.58 -6.69 -22.10
C GLN A 119 19.12 -6.86 -22.56
N LEU A 120 18.88 -7.33 -23.79
CA LEU A 120 17.53 -7.62 -24.26
C LEU A 120 16.95 -8.88 -23.62
N LEU A 121 17.80 -9.88 -23.34
CA LEU A 121 17.41 -11.11 -22.65
C LEU A 121 17.18 -10.91 -21.14
N TYR A 122 17.73 -9.84 -20.55
CA TYR A 122 17.63 -9.52 -19.12
C TYR A 122 16.22 -9.68 -18.54
N PRO A 123 15.16 -9.02 -19.06
CA PRO A 123 13.84 -9.07 -18.44
C PRO A 123 13.23 -10.47 -18.49
N TRP A 124 13.59 -11.27 -19.49
CA TRP A 124 13.04 -12.62 -19.68
C TRP A 124 13.43 -13.59 -18.57
N THR A 125 14.45 -13.27 -17.78
CA THR A 125 14.84 -14.08 -16.61
C THR A 125 13.80 -14.03 -15.49
N PHE A 126 13.06 -12.93 -15.33
CA PHE A 126 12.09 -12.74 -14.25
C PHE A 126 10.67 -12.43 -14.72
N VAL A 127 10.46 -11.86 -15.91
CA VAL A 127 9.14 -11.48 -16.44
C VAL A 127 8.12 -12.64 -16.40
N PRO A 128 8.45 -13.88 -16.84
CA PRO A 128 7.51 -14.99 -16.76
C PRO A 128 7.06 -15.31 -15.33
N VAL A 129 7.98 -15.21 -14.36
CA VAL A 129 7.70 -15.43 -12.93
C VAL A 129 6.73 -14.37 -12.43
N TYR A 130 6.99 -13.09 -12.73
CA TYR A 130 6.11 -12.01 -12.30
C TYR A 130 4.74 -12.04 -12.99
N LEU A 131 4.66 -12.42 -14.27
CA LEU A 131 3.37 -12.61 -14.94
C LEU A 131 2.53 -13.71 -14.27
N LEU A 132 3.17 -14.82 -13.88
CA LEU A 132 2.51 -15.88 -13.13
C LEU A 132 2.05 -15.38 -11.74
N LEU A 133 2.88 -14.63 -11.03
CA LEU A 133 2.54 -14.05 -9.73
C LEU A 133 1.42 -13.01 -9.82
N ILE A 134 1.39 -12.18 -10.88
CA ILE A 134 0.28 -11.26 -11.16
C ILE A 134 -1.00 -12.06 -11.39
N TYR A 135 -0.96 -13.12 -12.21
CA TYR A 135 -2.13 -13.95 -12.48
C TYR A 135 -2.68 -14.61 -11.19
N ILE A 136 -1.81 -15.23 -10.40
CA ILE A 136 -2.19 -15.87 -9.13
C ILE A 136 -2.69 -14.81 -8.13
N GLY A 137 -1.97 -13.70 -8.01
CA GLY A 137 -2.30 -12.62 -7.09
C GLY A 137 -3.63 -11.96 -7.41
N TYR A 138 -3.92 -11.74 -8.70
CA TYR A 138 -5.21 -11.23 -9.15
C TYR A 138 -6.35 -12.21 -8.83
N ARG A 139 -6.15 -13.51 -9.11
CA ARG A 139 -7.15 -14.56 -8.80
C ARG A 139 -7.43 -14.70 -7.30
N ARG A 140 -6.42 -14.51 -6.46
CA ARG A 140 -6.52 -14.65 -4.99
C ARG A 140 -6.75 -13.32 -4.25
N GLY A 141 -6.84 -12.20 -4.96
CA GLY A 141 -7.01 -10.88 -4.35
C GLY A 141 -5.85 -10.47 -3.44
N TRP A 142 -4.61 -10.81 -3.82
CA TRP A 142 -3.42 -10.46 -3.05
C TRP A 142 -3.27 -8.95 -2.93
N CYS A 143 -3.22 -8.48 -1.69
CA CYS A 143 -2.99 -7.09 -1.38
C CYS A 143 -2.24 -7.01 -0.04
N ILE A 144 -1.04 -6.45 -0.06
CA ILE A 144 -0.22 -6.23 1.14
C ILE A 144 -0.78 -5.03 1.91
N PHE A 145 -1.21 -3.99 1.20
CA PHE A 145 -1.52 -2.68 1.76
C PHE A 145 -2.93 -2.20 1.38
N ARG A 146 -3.95 -3.05 1.62
CA ARG A 146 -5.34 -2.72 1.29
C ARG A 146 -5.85 -1.48 2.01
N GLU A 147 -5.39 -1.27 3.24
CA GLU A 147 -5.93 -0.26 4.15
C GLU A 147 -5.03 0.95 4.38
N VAL A 148 -3.90 1.09 3.67
CA VAL A 148 -2.96 2.20 3.89
C VAL A 148 -3.60 3.57 3.63
N SER A 149 -4.66 3.64 2.83
CA SER A 149 -5.45 4.88 2.66
C SER A 149 -6.22 5.31 3.90
N TYR A 150 -6.59 4.38 4.79
CA TYR A 150 -7.33 4.65 6.02
C TYR A 150 -6.42 5.02 7.18
N PHE A 151 -5.20 4.47 7.22
CA PHE A 151 -4.25 4.80 8.27
C PHE A 151 -3.73 6.24 8.12
N LYS A 152 -3.91 7.05 9.17
CA LYS A 152 -3.32 8.39 9.31
C LYS A 152 -1.83 8.29 9.66
N LEU A 153 -1.06 7.54 8.89
CA LEU A 153 0.38 7.42 9.08
C LEU A 153 1.08 8.69 8.62
N LYS A 154 1.93 9.23 9.50
CA LYS A 154 2.82 10.33 9.15
C LYS A 154 3.82 9.83 8.12
N ALA A 155 3.89 10.50 6.97
CA ALA A 155 4.78 10.13 5.88
C ALA A 155 6.26 9.98 6.31
N GLY A 156 6.70 10.75 7.30
CA GLY A 156 8.05 10.66 7.86
C GLY A 156 8.41 9.27 8.41
N LEU A 157 7.44 8.52 8.94
CA LEU A 157 7.69 7.16 9.44
C LEU A 157 7.98 6.17 8.32
N LEU A 158 7.41 6.37 7.13
CA LEU A 158 7.64 5.52 5.96
C LEU A 158 8.87 5.99 5.16
N ALA A 159 9.23 7.27 5.25
CA ALA A 159 10.39 7.80 4.56
C ALA A 159 11.71 7.19 5.07
N ILE A 160 11.84 6.92 6.37
CA ILE A 160 13.06 6.33 6.97
C ILE A 160 13.38 4.94 6.38
N PRO A 161 12.49 3.92 6.47
CA PRO A 161 12.78 2.60 5.89
C PRO A 161 12.93 2.67 4.37
N PHE A 162 12.21 3.57 3.70
CA PHE A 162 12.38 3.80 2.28
C PHE A 162 13.80 4.29 1.93
N VAL A 163 14.32 5.30 2.65
CA VAL A 163 15.68 5.79 2.44
C VAL A 163 16.72 4.69 2.72
N GLN A 164 16.52 3.88 3.77
CA GLN A 164 17.39 2.75 4.06
C GLN A 164 17.39 1.70 2.94
N LEU A 165 16.21 1.38 2.38
CA LEU A 165 16.08 0.48 1.23
C LEU A 165 16.75 1.05 -0.02
N LEU A 166 16.57 2.35 -0.29
CA LEU A 166 17.20 3.02 -1.42
C LEU A 166 18.73 2.99 -1.29
N LEU A 167 19.26 3.27 -0.10
CA LEU A 167 20.70 3.17 0.16
C LEU A 167 21.20 1.74 -0.04
N LEU A 168 20.49 0.73 0.50
CA LEU A 168 20.83 -0.68 0.28
C LEU A 168 20.85 -1.02 -1.21
N TYR A 169 19.83 -0.60 -1.95
CA TYR A 169 19.72 -0.81 -3.39
C TYR A 169 20.90 -0.18 -4.14
N ILE A 170 21.26 1.07 -3.81
CA ILE A 170 22.40 1.75 -4.43
C ILE A 170 23.70 0.97 -4.19
N VAL A 171 23.98 0.55 -2.95
CA VAL A 171 25.22 -0.18 -2.63
C VAL A 171 25.26 -1.51 -3.36
N ILE A 172 24.17 -2.28 -3.35
CA ILE A 172 24.09 -3.56 -4.09
C ILE A 172 24.31 -3.31 -5.59
N ALA A 173 23.63 -2.33 -6.17
CA ALA A 173 23.69 -2.09 -7.60
C ALA A 173 25.07 -1.57 -8.08
N GLU A 174 25.74 -0.74 -7.29
CA GLU A 174 27.11 -0.28 -7.57
C GLU A 174 28.10 -1.45 -7.59
N ASP A 175 28.00 -2.35 -6.61
CA ASP A 175 28.95 -3.45 -6.48
C ASP A 175 28.68 -4.57 -7.50
N MET A 176 27.41 -4.88 -7.78
CA MET A 176 27.05 -5.79 -8.88
C MET A 176 27.44 -5.22 -10.25
N GLY A 177 27.54 -3.90 -10.36
CA GLY A 177 28.06 -3.21 -11.54
C GLY A 177 29.59 -3.29 -11.68
N ASN A 178 30.31 -3.63 -10.60
CA ASN A 178 31.77 -3.63 -10.61
C ASN A 178 32.31 -4.89 -11.30
N PRO A 179 33.14 -4.77 -12.36
CA PRO A 179 33.72 -5.94 -13.04
C PRO A 179 34.67 -6.75 -12.14
N HIS A 180 35.14 -6.17 -11.03
CA HIS A 180 35.96 -6.86 -10.02
C HIS A 180 35.12 -7.44 -8.88
N PHE A 181 33.80 -7.51 -9.02
CA PHE A 181 32.92 -8.10 -8.02
C PHE A 181 33.39 -9.52 -7.68
N ARG A 182 33.82 -9.73 -6.43
CA ARG A 182 34.16 -11.02 -5.86
C ARG A 182 33.42 -11.12 -4.54
N MET A 183 32.50 -12.09 -4.43
CA MET A 183 31.91 -12.46 -3.14
C MET A 183 32.97 -13.18 -2.30
N ASP A 184 33.89 -12.42 -1.72
CA ASP A 184 34.72 -12.92 -0.64
C ASP A 184 33.97 -12.70 0.68
N ALA A 185 33.65 -13.79 1.38
CA ALA A 185 32.93 -13.77 2.64
C ALA A 185 33.65 -12.95 3.72
N THR A 186 34.96 -12.73 3.57
CA THR A 186 35.79 -11.96 4.52
C THR A 186 35.96 -10.49 4.15
N SER A 187 35.42 -10.05 3.01
CA SER A 187 35.56 -8.66 2.60
C SER A 187 34.79 -7.71 3.54
N PRO A 188 35.33 -6.52 3.86
CA PRO A 188 34.60 -5.49 4.62
C PRO A 188 33.27 -5.10 3.95
N VAL A 189 33.17 -5.27 2.63
CA VAL A 189 31.97 -5.00 1.83
C VAL A 189 30.86 -5.99 2.19
N THR A 190 31.18 -7.28 2.33
CA THR A 190 30.22 -8.31 2.77
C THR A 190 29.64 -7.99 4.14
N ILE A 191 30.47 -7.53 5.09
CA ILE A 191 30.03 -7.12 6.42
C ILE A 191 29.10 -5.90 6.31
N ALA A 192 29.43 -4.90 5.48
CA ALA A 192 28.58 -3.75 5.24
C ALA A 192 27.20 -4.16 4.69
N TYR A 193 27.13 -5.12 3.75
CA TYR A 193 25.86 -5.64 3.26
C TYR A 193 25.02 -6.27 4.35
N LEU A 194 25.62 -7.12 5.19
CA LEU A 194 24.90 -7.76 6.28
C LEU A 194 24.35 -6.73 7.27
N LEU A 195 25.12 -5.69 7.58
CA LEU A 195 24.67 -4.61 8.46
C LEU A 195 23.52 -3.80 7.86
N VAL A 196 23.61 -3.42 6.58
CA VAL A 196 22.54 -2.66 5.92
C VAL A 196 21.29 -3.54 5.76
N ALA A 197 21.43 -4.81 5.36
CA ALA A 197 20.33 -5.75 5.26
C ALA A 197 19.64 -5.97 6.62
N LEU A 198 20.42 -6.09 7.71
CA LEU A 198 19.89 -6.18 9.07
C LEU A 198 19.14 -4.90 9.46
N ALA A 199 19.69 -3.72 9.15
CA ALA A 199 19.01 -2.44 9.41
C ALA A 199 17.68 -2.33 8.66
N VAL A 200 17.66 -2.76 7.40
CA VAL A 200 16.41 -2.86 6.60
C VAL A 200 15.44 -3.83 7.26
N ALA A 201 15.87 -5.03 7.65
CA ALA A 201 14.99 -6.02 8.28
C ALA A 201 14.37 -5.49 9.58
N VAL A 202 15.17 -4.84 10.44
CA VAL A 202 14.69 -4.19 11.66
C VAL A 202 13.70 -3.07 11.34
N SER A 203 13.99 -2.23 10.34
CA SER A 203 13.10 -1.14 9.93
C SER A 203 11.74 -1.65 9.44
N LEU A 204 11.72 -2.75 8.69
CA LEU A 204 10.51 -3.38 8.18
C LEU A 204 9.73 -4.07 9.28
N TYR A 205 10.42 -4.73 10.21
CA TYR A 205 9.78 -5.30 11.40
C TYR A 205 9.12 -4.21 12.25
N SER A 206 9.82 -3.10 12.49
CA SER A 206 9.25 -1.94 13.20
C SER A 206 8.05 -1.37 12.46
N LEU A 207 8.13 -1.23 11.14
CA LEU A 207 7.02 -0.75 10.32
C LEU A 207 5.80 -1.68 10.40
N TRP A 208 6.03 -2.98 10.30
CA TRP A 208 4.99 -4.00 10.46
C TRP A 208 4.34 -3.92 11.84
N ARG A 209 5.12 -3.76 12.90
CA ARG A 209 4.60 -3.54 14.26
C ARG A 209 3.77 -2.25 14.33
N THR A 210 4.23 -1.15 13.75
CA THR A 210 3.47 0.11 13.70
C THR A 210 2.15 -0.06 12.97
N PHE A 211 2.11 -0.78 11.85
CA PHE A 211 0.86 -1.08 11.15
C PHE A 211 -0.11 -1.90 12.02
N GLN A 212 0.39 -2.91 12.74
CA GLN A 212 -0.43 -3.70 13.66
C GLN A 212 -1.02 -2.84 14.79
N TYR A 213 -0.22 -1.92 15.35
CA TYR A 213 -0.70 -0.98 16.37
C TYR A 213 -1.73 0.00 15.81
N ALA A 214 -1.47 0.61 14.65
CA ALA A 214 -2.40 1.51 13.98
C ALA A 214 -3.73 0.83 13.63
N GLY A 215 -3.68 -0.45 13.21
CA GLY A 215 -4.86 -1.29 12.98
C GLY A 215 -5.69 -1.48 14.25
N ARG A 216 -5.05 -1.82 15.37
CA ARG A 216 -5.71 -1.99 16.66
C ARG A 216 -6.33 -0.68 17.16
N GLU A 217 -5.62 0.43 17.04
CA GLU A 217 -6.12 1.74 17.46
C GLU A 217 -7.34 2.16 16.63
N ALA A 218 -7.31 1.96 15.31
CA ALA A 218 -8.45 2.23 14.45
C ALA A 218 -9.67 1.36 14.81
N PHE A 219 -9.45 0.09 15.16
CA PHE A 219 -10.51 -0.82 15.61
C PHE A 219 -11.13 -0.37 16.94
N ILE A 220 -10.30 0.03 17.91
CA ILE A 220 -10.76 0.54 19.21
C ILE A 220 -11.58 1.83 19.02
N GLN A 221 -11.11 2.77 18.21
CA GLN A 221 -11.85 4.01 17.90
C GLN A 221 -13.19 3.73 17.23
N ALA A 222 -13.26 2.73 16.34
CA ALA A 222 -14.52 2.33 15.72
C ALA A 222 -15.49 1.70 16.74
N GLN A 223 -14.98 0.89 17.67
CA GLN A 223 -15.80 0.33 18.76
C GLN A 223 -16.30 1.39 19.72
N GLU A 224 -15.45 2.35 20.12
CA GLU A 224 -15.84 3.46 21.00
C GLU A 224 -16.94 4.30 20.36
N LYS A 225 -16.81 4.63 19.07
CA LYS A 225 -17.86 5.34 18.34
C LYS A 225 -19.18 4.54 18.29
N ALA A 226 -19.11 3.24 18.03
CA ALA A 226 -20.29 2.39 18.01
C ALA A 226 -20.96 2.28 19.39
N ALA A 227 -20.16 2.25 20.47
CA ALA A 227 -20.67 2.24 21.84
C ALA A 227 -21.40 3.53 22.19
N LEU A 228 -20.86 4.70 21.80
CA LEU A 228 -21.52 5.99 21.96
C LEU A 228 -22.84 6.07 21.20
N GLU A 229 -22.87 5.64 19.93
CA GLU A 229 -24.10 5.59 19.14
C GLU A 229 -25.14 4.63 19.76
N MET A 230 -24.69 3.56 20.42
CA MET A 230 -25.58 2.63 21.12
C MET A 230 -26.11 3.23 22.43
N GLU A 231 -25.29 3.97 23.17
CA GLU A 231 -25.70 4.70 24.36
C GLU A 231 -26.79 5.73 24.05
N ASP A 232 -26.62 6.50 22.98
CA ASP A 232 -27.62 7.48 22.51
C ASP A 232 -28.96 6.79 22.20
N ARG A 233 -28.93 5.64 21.53
CA ARG A 233 -30.15 4.85 21.23
C ARG A 233 -30.80 4.31 22.51
N VAL A 234 -30.01 3.83 23.46
CA VAL A 234 -30.55 3.34 24.75
C VAL A 234 -31.18 4.49 25.53
N ASN A 235 -30.56 5.67 25.53
CA ASN A 235 -31.12 6.86 26.16
C ASN A 235 -32.43 7.30 25.49
N ALA A 236 -32.52 7.25 24.17
CA ALA A 236 -33.77 7.49 23.45
C ALA A 236 -34.87 6.48 23.82
N ILE A 237 -34.55 5.18 23.91
CA ILE A 237 -35.49 4.15 24.35
C ILE A 237 -35.93 4.39 25.81
N ARG A 238 -35.01 4.80 26.68
CA ARG A 238 -35.33 5.12 28.08
C ARG A 238 -36.29 6.31 28.17
N ALA A 239 -36.06 7.36 27.37
CA ALA A 239 -36.97 8.49 27.27
C ALA A 239 -38.37 8.05 26.78
N GLN A 240 -38.44 7.30 25.67
CA GLN A 240 -39.70 6.76 25.15
C GLN A 240 -40.43 5.89 26.19
N ARG A 241 -39.71 5.03 26.93
CA ARG A 241 -40.31 4.20 27.98
C ARG A 241 -40.84 5.05 29.14
N HIS A 242 -40.10 6.07 29.55
CA HIS A 242 -40.54 6.99 30.60
C HIS A 242 -41.82 7.72 30.17
N ASP A 243 -41.86 8.23 28.94
CA ASP A 243 -43.03 8.92 28.40
C ASP A 243 -44.22 7.98 28.28
N PHE A 244 -44.01 6.75 27.80
CA PHE A 244 -45.04 5.72 27.76
C PHE A 244 -45.60 5.40 29.16
N ILE A 245 -44.75 5.23 30.17
CA ILE A 245 -45.19 4.98 31.55
C ILE A 245 -46.01 6.17 32.06
N ASN A 246 -45.58 7.40 31.80
CA ASN A 246 -46.32 8.60 32.20
C ASN A 246 -47.69 8.68 31.52
N HIS A 247 -47.76 8.41 30.21
CA HIS A 247 -49.03 8.37 29.48
C HIS A 247 -49.98 7.32 30.09
N ILE A 248 -49.49 6.12 30.41
CA ILE A 248 -50.28 5.06 31.04
C ILE A 248 -50.76 5.46 32.45
N GLN A 249 -49.90 6.10 33.25
CA GLN A 249 -50.28 6.56 34.59
C GLN A 249 -51.39 7.62 34.54
N ILE A 250 -51.31 8.58 33.60
CA ILE A 250 -52.34 9.60 33.40
C ILE A 250 -53.67 8.96 32.96
N LEU A 251 -53.62 8.01 32.02
CA LEU A 251 -54.82 7.27 31.58
C LEU A 251 -55.45 6.48 32.72
N LEU A 252 -54.64 5.78 33.54
CA LEU A 252 -55.13 5.03 34.69
C LEU A 252 -55.76 5.95 35.75
N ALA A 253 -55.18 7.11 36.03
CA ALA A 253 -55.73 8.07 36.99
C ALA A 253 -57.10 8.62 36.51
N LEU A 254 -57.20 9.03 35.25
CA LEU A 254 -58.47 9.51 34.66
C LEU A 254 -59.54 8.41 34.65
N LEU A 255 -59.14 7.16 34.39
CA LEU A 255 -60.04 6.02 34.43
C LEU A 255 -60.55 5.74 35.86
N GLN A 256 -59.66 5.79 36.86
CA GLN A 256 -60.01 5.60 38.28
C GLN A 256 -60.96 6.67 38.79
N GLU A 257 -60.86 7.91 38.29
CA GLU A 257 -61.77 9.02 38.59
C GLU A 257 -63.06 9.01 37.76
N ASN A 258 -63.25 8.03 36.87
CA ASN A 258 -64.39 7.93 35.95
C ASN A 258 -64.51 9.13 34.96
N ARG A 259 -63.39 9.80 34.67
CA ARG A 259 -63.27 10.99 33.80
C ARG A 259 -63.05 10.60 32.33
N ILE A 260 -64.02 9.87 31.78
CA ILE A 260 -63.97 9.30 30.42
C ILE A 260 -63.84 10.37 29.30
N PRO A 261 -64.53 11.53 29.36
CA PRO A 261 -64.38 12.57 28.34
C PRO A 261 -62.94 13.10 28.25
N GLU A 262 -62.33 13.42 29.38
CA GLU A 262 -60.96 13.94 29.45
C GLU A 262 -59.93 12.87 29.03
N MET A 263 -60.15 11.61 29.40
CA MET A 263 -59.33 10.50 28.94
C MET A 263 -59.35 10.39 27.40
N ARG A 264 -60.53 10.51 26.77
CA ARG A 264 -60.66 10.46 25.31
C ARG A 264 -59.95 11.64 24.63
N GLU A 265 -59.99 12.82 25.24
CA GLU A 265 -59.29 14.01 24.73
C GLU A 265 -57.76 13.85 24.85
N TYR A 266 -57.27 13.30 25.96
CA TYR A 266 -55.86 13.00 26.17
C TYR A 266 -55.31 11.94 25.20
N VAL A 267 -56.08 10.87 24.91
CA VAL A 267 -55.69 9.88 23.89
C VAL A 267 -55.60 10.54 22.51
N LYS A 268 -56.53 11.45 22.17
CA LYS A 268 -56.46 12.22 20.92
C LYS A 268 -55.24 13.14 20.86
N SER A 269 -54.81 13.72 21.97
CA SER A 269 -53.59 14.56 21.97
C SER A 269 -52.33 13.73 21.76
N ILE A 270 -52.23 12.55 22.40
CA ILE A 270 -51.09 11.63 22.18
C ILE A 270 -51.04 11.17 20.72
N LEU A 271 -52.18 10.79 20.13
CA LEU A 271 -52.23 10.38 18.71
C LEU A 271 -51.74 11.49 17.78
N ARG A 272 -52.10 12.75 18.06
CA ARG A 272 -51.60 13.91 17.29
C ARG A 272 -50.11 14.13 17.46
N GLU A 273 -49.56 13.95 18.66
CA GLU A 273 -48.10 14.02 18.89
C GLU A 273 -47.38 12.95 18.07
N VAL A 274 -47.85 11.70 18.09
CA VAL A 274 -47.25 10.59 17.32
C VAL A 274 -47.30 10.89 15.81
N GLU A 275 -48.45 11.32 15.28
CA GLU A 275 -48.61 11.67 13.86
C GLU A 275 -47.75 12.87 13.43
N SER A 276 -47.41 13.78 14.35
CA SER A 276 -46.56 14.94 14.05
C SER A 276 -45.05 14.65 14.07
N THR A 277 -44.66 13.46 14.55
CA THR A 277 -43.25 13.05 14.70
C THR A 277 -42.76 12.11 13.58
N GLU A 278 -43.65 11.67 12.69
CA GLU A 278 -43.33 11.00 11.40
C GLU A 278 -43.12 12.02 10.27
#